data_AF-A0A349J1W6-F1
#
_entry.id   AF-A0A349J1W6-F1
#
_cell.length_a   1.000
_cell.length_b   1.000
_cell.length_c   1.000
_cell.angle_alpha   90.00
_cell.angle_beta   90.00
_cell.angle_gamma   90.00
#
_symmetry.space_group_name_H-M   'P 1'
#
loop_
_entity.id
_entity.type
_entity.pdbx_description
1 polymer ?
#
loop_
_entity_poly.entity_id
_entity_poly.type
_entity_poly.pdbx_seq_one_letter_code
_entity_poly.pdbx_strand_id
1 'polypeptide(L)'
;EEMGGLDGGPIETMVIMEELGRGLVVEPYLPTVVLCGGILSRHGSEAQKEGQLPGIIGGEDIWALAYAEPQSRFNPADVLTSAKADGDGYVLNGTKAVVVAAPWANKLIVSARISGDQRDSDGLGLFIVEKSASGISTQDYPTVDGNRASEVTLENVAVGGDALIGDAGNGLALLEEALDYGIGAVCAEAIGHMKCLNDATVEYCKTRKQFGVPIGSFQVLQHRMVDMFMEYEQSVSMTYMVNMKLVEGEAERKKAAAGAKVQIGKSGRFVGQQAVQLHGGMGMTEELNVGHYFKRLTVIDTQFGNVDHHLKRFAAA
;
A
#
# COMPACT_ATOMS: atom_id res chain seq x y z
N GLU A 1 12.25 19.98 3.30
CA GLU A 1 11.91 21.40 3.00
C GLU A 1 12.53 21.95 1.70
N GLU A 2 13.79 21.66 1.41
CA GLU A 2 14.57 22.30 0.32
C GLU A 2 13.95 22.15 -1.08
N MET A 3 13.18 21.08 -1.32
CA MET A 3 12.49 20.81 -2.60
C MET A 3 10.99 21.21 -2.57
N GLY A 4 10.54 21.99 -1.58
CA GLY A 4 9.16 22.48 -1.46
C GLY A 4 8.19 21.59 -0.67
N GLY A 5 8.66 20.47 -0.11
CA GLY A 5 7.86 19.56 0.71
C GLY A 5 7.78 19.98 2.19
N LEU A 6 6.83 19.38 2.92
CA LEU A 6 6.53 19.67 4.33
C LEU A 6 7.48 19.02 5.35
N ASP A 7 8.44 18.22 4.89
CA ASP A 7 9.40 17.49 5.75
C ASP A 7 8.74 16.56 6.79
N GLY A 8 7.52 16.11 6.48
CA GLY A 8 6.78 15.16 7.29
C GLY A 8 7.39 13.75 7.20
N GLY A 9 7.44 13.07 8.34
CA GLY A 9 7.89 11.69 8.44
C GLY A 9 6.72 10.69 8.41
N PRO A 10 6.98 9.46 8.85
CA PRO A 10 5.95 8.44 9.03
C PRO A 10 4.77 8.87 9.91
N ILE A 11 5.00 9.71 10.92
CA ILE A 11 3.95 10.16 11.84
C ILE A 11 2.97 11.10 11.15
N GLU A 12 3.48 12.09 10.40
CA GLU A 12 2.63 12.99 9.61
C GLU A 12 1.89 12.22 8.51
N THR A 13 2.57 11.26 7.86
CA THR A 13 1.96 10.37 6.86
C THR A 13 0.83 9.54 7.48
N MET A 14 1.01 9.02 8.69
CA MET A 14 0.00 8.26 9.42
C MET A 14 -1.26 9.10 9.66
N VAL A 15 -1.12 10.35 10.11
CA VAL A 15 -2.25 11.27 10.34
C VAL A 15 -3.03 11.53 9.04
N ILE A 16 -2.32 11.77 7.94
CA ILE A 16 -2.94 11.97 6.62
C ILE A 16 -3.70 10.71 6.20
N MET A 17 -3.04 9.55 6.25
CA MET A 17 -3.61 8.28 5.81
C MET A 17 -4.82 7.83 6.64
N GLU A 18 -4.86 8.12 7.94
CA GLU A 18 -6.04 7.86 8.77
C GLU A 18 -7.26 8.65 8.27
N GLU A 19 -7.10 9.94 7.98
CA GLU A 19 -8.19 10.78 7.48
C GLU A 19 -8.58 10.43 6.04
N LEU A 20 -7.62 10.05 5.18
CA LEU A 20 -7.93 9.49 3.85
C LEU A 20 -8.74 8.19 3.97
N GLY A 21 -8.41 7.34 4.95
CA GLY A 21 -9.18 6.13 5.27
C GLY A 21 -10.61 6.47 5.69
N ARG A 22 -10.78 7.40 6.63
CA ARG A 22 -12.12 7.88 7.05
C ARG A 22 -12.97 8.45 5.91
N GLY A 23 -12.31 9.01 4.89
CA GLY A 23 -12.96 9.56 3.71
C GLY A 23 -13.22 8.55 2.58
N LEU A 24 -12.74 7.30 2.68
CA LEU A 24 -12.67 6.35 1.56
C LEU A 24 -12.01 6.97 0.31
N VAL A 25 -10.95 7.75 0.50
CA VAL A 25 -10.29 8.47 -0.59
C VAL A 25 -9.53 7.49 -1.48
N VAL A 26 -9.80 7.54 -2.79
CA VAL A 26 -9.19 6.67 -3.82
C VAL A 26 -8.07 7.35 -4.61
N GLU A 27 -7.68 8.56 -4.21
CA GLU A 27 -6.59 9.29 -4.85
C GLU A 27 -5.24 8.56 -4.66
N PRO A 28 -4.33 8.60 -5.65
CA PRO A 28 -3.12 7.77 -5.68
C PRO A 28 -1.99 8.29 -4.76
N TYR A 29 -2.33 8.73 -3.54
CA TYR A 29 -1.39 9.25 -2.56
C TYR A 29 -0.37 8.20 -2.10
N LEU A 30 -0.83 6.99 -1.76
CA LEU A 30 0.04 5.87 -1.38
C LEU A 30 1.07 5.52 -2.48
N PRO A 31 0.67 5.19 -3.73
CA PRO A 31 1.62 4.83 -4.77
C PRO A 31 2.53 5.98 -5.20
N THR A 32 2.00 7.21 -5.25
CA THR A 32 2.75 8.37 -5.75
C THR A 32 3.67 8.94 -4.68
N VAL A 33 3.13 9.35 -3.54
CA VAL A 33 3.85 10.13 -2.52
C VAL A 33 4.61 9.20 -1.57
N VAL A 34 3.93 8.22 -0.97
CA VAL A 34 4.53 7.36 0.06
C VAL A 34 5.54 6.38 -0.54
N LEU A 35 5.17 5.72 -1.64
CA LEU A 35 6.04 4.74 -2.30
C LEU A 35 7.05 5.42 -3.22
N CYS A 36 6.63 5.99 -4.35
CA CYS A 36 7.57 6.49 -5.36
C CYS A 36 8.34 7.73 -4.87
N GLY A 37 7.63 8.74 -4.34
CA GLY A 37 8.24 9.92 -3.75
C GLY A 37 9.17 9.58 -2.58
N GLY A 38 8.77 8.62 -1.74
CA GLY A 38 9.60 8.11 -0.65
C GLY A 38 10.89 7.44 -1.14
N ILE A 39 10.82 6.60 -2.19
CA ILE A 39 12.01 5.99 -2.82
C ILE A 39 12.95 7.08 -3.35
N LEU A 40 12.43 8.03 -4.13
CA LEU A 40 13.24 9.10 -4.72
C LEU A 40 13.86 10.01 -3.67
N SER A 41 13.09 10.39 -2.65
CA SER A 41 13.57 11.27 -1.60
C SER A 41 14.73 10.66 -0.81
N ARG A 42 14.71 9.34 -0.57
CA ARG A 42 15.75 8.65 0.20
C ARG A 42 16.94 8.20 -0.66
N HIS A 43 16.68 7.76 -1.89
CA HIS A 43 17.66 7.01 -2.69
C HIS A 43 17.92 7.59 -4.08
N GLY A 44 17.19 8.61 -4.50
CA GLY A 44 17.45 9.31 -5.75
C GLY A 44 18.77 10.07 -5.71
N SER A 45 19.40 10.22 -6.87
CA SER A 45 20.47 11.20 -7.05
C SER A 45 19.93 12.63 -6.88
N GLU A 46 20.80 13.61 -6.63
CA GLU A 46 20.37 15.01 -6.53
C GLU A 46 19.67 15.49 -7.80
N ALA A 47 20.15 15.10 -8.98
CA ALA A 47 19.50 15.41 -10.25
C ALA A 47 18.09 14.78 -10.36
N GLN A 48 17.90 13.54 -9.88
CA GLN A 48 16.58 12.91 -9.84
C GLN A 48 15.66 13.62 -8.84
N LYS A 49 16.16 14.01 -7.66
CA LYS A 49 15.37 14.73 -6.66
C LYS A 49 14.91 16.08 -7.18
N GLU A 50 15.84 16.91 -7.67
CA GLU A 50 15.57 18.24 -8.23
C GLU A 50 14.62 18.18 -9.43
N GLY A 51 14.80 17.18 -10.30
CA GLY A 51 14.02 17.05 -11.53
C GLY A 51 12.63 16.44 -11.37
N GLN A 52 12.37 15.68 -10.30
CA GLN A 52 11.15 14.85 -10.18
C GLN A 52 10.29 15.16 -8.94
N LEU A 53 10.90 15.46 -7.79
CA LEU A 53 10.13 15.66 -6.55
C LEU A 53 9.16 16.86 -6.61
N PRO A 54 9.50 18.00 -7.23
CA PRO A 54 8.58 19.13 -7.29
C PRO A 54 7.22 18.80 -7.93
N GLY A 55 7.21 18.02 -9.03
CA GLY A 55 5.96 17.62 -9.70
C GLY A 55 5.13 16.61 -8.91
N ILE A 56 5.79 15.74 -8.12
CA ILE A 56 5.10 14.84 -7.17
C ILE A 56 4.47 15.67 -6.04
N ILE A 57 5.19 16.66 -5.51
CA ILE A 57 4.75 17.50 -4.39
C ILE A 57 3.59 18.41 -4.80
N GLY A 58 3.66 19.01 -5.98
CA GLY A 58 2.59 19.86 -6.53
C GLY A 58 1.38 19.07 -7.02
N GLY A 59 1.52 17.74 -7.20
CA GLY A 59 0.46 16.85 -7.65
C GLY A 59 0.25 16.86 -9.17
N GLU A 60 1.16 17.46 -9.93
CA GLU A 60 1.15 17.40 -11.39
C GLU A 60 1.59 16.04 -11.93
N ASP A 61 2.47 15.35 -11.19
CA ASP A 61 2.99 14.04 -11.56
C ASP A 61 2.42 12.92 -10.70
N ILE A 62 1.72 11.99 -11.34
CA ILE A 62 1.24 10.76 -10.72
C ILE A 62 2.21 9.64 -11.06
N TRP A 63 2.70 8.95 -10.03
CA TRP A 63 3.67 7.87 -10.17
C TRP A 63 3.09 6.56 -9.66
N ALA A 64 3.52 5.45 -10.25
CA ALA A 64 3.15 4.12 -9.78
C ALA A 64 4.37 3.21 -9.63
N LEU A 65 4.38 2.41 -8.55
CA LEU A 65 5.42 1.43 -8.27
C LEU A 65 5.06 0.08 -8.93
N ALA A 66 5.79 -0.27 -9.98
CA ALA A 66 5.60 -1.49 -10.76
C ALA A 66 6.61 -2.56 -10.33
N TYR A 67 6.36 -3.19 -9.18
CA TYR A 67 7.27 -4.19 -8.60
C TYR A 67 6.75 -5.64 -8.65
N ALA A 68 5.43 -5.83 -8.51
CA ALA A 68 4.82 -7.15 -8.45
C ALA A 68 4.73 -7.80 -9.84
N GLU A 69 4.79 -9.13 -9.85
CA GLU A 69 4.69 -9.96 -11.06
C GLU A 69 3.77 -11.15 -10.76
N PRO A 70 3.14 -11.78 -11.77
CA PRO A 70 2.13 -12.83 -11.55
C PRO A 70 2.59 -13.97 -10.63
N GLN A 71 3.87 -14.35 -10.70
CA GLN A 71 4.47 -15.41 -9.89
C GLN A 71 5.01 -14.94 -8.53
N SER A 72 5.27 -13.64 -8.35
CA SER A 72 6.05 -13.14 -7.20
C SER A 72 5.26 -13.19 -5.89
N ARG A 73 3.94 -13.10 -5.98
CA ARG A 73 3.00 -13.11 -4.84
C ARG A 73 3.36 -12.05 -3.81
N PHE A 74 4.10 -12.41 -2.76
CA PHE A 74 4.54 -11.51 -1.68
C PHE A 74 6.07 -11.45 -1.54
N ASN A 75 6.82 -12.08 -2.45
CA ASN A 75 8.27 -12.05 -2.45
C ASN A 75 8.78 -10.98 -3.43
N PRO A 76 9.19 -9.79 -2.95
CA PRO A 76 9.69 -8.73 -3.84
C PRO A 76 11.01 -9.09 -4.54
N ALA A 77 11.72 -10.13 -4.07
CA ALA A 77 12.92 -10.64 -4.73
C ALA A 77 12.59 -11.53 -5.93
N ASP A 78 11.37 -12.06 -6.06
CA ASP A 78 10.98 -12.92 -7.19
C ASP A 78 10.64 -12.07 -8.42
N VAL A 79 11.63 -11.81 -9.27
CA VAL A 79 11.54 -10.87 -10.40
C VAL A 79 12.10 -11.51 -11.67
N LEU A 80 11.24 -11.64 -12.68
CA LEU A 80 11.58 -12.09 -14.04
C LEU A 80 11.81 -10.92 -15.00
N THR A 81 11.23 -9.74 -14.72
CA THR A 81 11.52 -8.54 -15.52
C THR A 81 13.02 -8.29 -15.50
N SER A 82 13.62 -8.18 -16.69
CA SER A 82 15.06 -8.03 -16.86
C SER A 82 15.43 -6.62 -17.29
N ALA A 83 16.62 -6.17 -16.89
CA ALA A 83 17.25 -4.94 -17.37
C ALA A 83 18.65 -5.28 -17.87
N LYS A 84 18.84 -5.35 -19.19
CA LYS A 84 20.13 -5.66 -19.81
C LYS A 84 20.88 -4.38 -20.13
N ALA A 85 22.16 -4.32 -19.78
CA ALA A 85 23.01 -3.17 -20.13
C ALA A 85 23.06 -2.99 -21.66
N ASP A 86 22.90 -1.76 -22.11
CA ASP A 86 23.02 -1.34 -23.50
C ASP A 86 23.64 0.06 -23.57
N GLY A 87 24.92 0.13 -23.96
CA GLY A 87 25.72 1.35 -23.86
C GLY A 87 25.80 1.87 -22.42
N ASP A 88 25.45 3.15 -22.24
CA ASP A 88 25.39 3.82 -20.93
C ASP A 88 24.03 3.66 -20.22
N GLY A 89 23.15 2.81 -20.75
CA GLY A 89 21.80 2.61 -20.25
C GLY A 89 21.39 1.14 -20.16
N TYR A 90 20.08 0.92 -20.17
CA TYR A 90 19.48 -0.41 -20.04
C TYR A 90 18.31 -0.60 -21.00
N VAL A 91 18.07 -1.85 -21.38
CA VAL A 91 16.87 -2.29 -22.08
C VAL A 91 16.06 -3.22 -21.18
N LEU A 92 14.84 -2.81 -20.86
CA LEU A 92 13.93 -3.51 -19.97
C LEU A 92 12.96 -4.39 -20.75
N ASN A 93 12.76 -5.62 -20.26
CA ASN A 93 11.80 -6.57 -20.80
C ASN A 93 11.11 -7.35 -19.68
N GLY A 94 9.78 -7.42 -19.69
CA GLY A 94 9.01 -8.18 -18.70
C GLY A 94 7.57 -7.71 -18.55
N THR A 95 6.93 -8.18 -17.49
CA THR A 95 5.53 -7.87 -17.17
C THR A 95 5.39 -7.57 -15.69
N LYS A 96 4.69 -6.49 -15.37
CA LYS A 96 4.31 -6.10 -14.01
C LYS A 96 2.80 -6.21 -13.85
N ALA A 97 2.39 -6.76 -12.72
CA ALA A 97 1.01 -7.04 -12.42
C ALA A 97 0.48 -6.18 -11.28
N VAL A 98 -0.81 -5.88 -11.30
CA VAL A 98 -1.49 -5.12 -10.24
C VAL A 98 -0.75 -3.82 -9.90
N VAL A 99 -0.31 -3.09 -10.93
CA VAL A 99 0.36 -1.80 -10.75
C VAL A 99 -0.69 -0.76 -10.39
N VAL A 100 -0.93 -0.60 -9.08
CA VAL A 100 -1.91 0.34 -8.54
C VAL A 100 -1.55 1.77 -8.98
N ALA A 101 -2.57 2.51 -9.39
CA ALA A 101 -2.48 3.86 -9.96
C ALA A 101 -1.84 3.99 -11.35
N ALA A 102 -1.33 2.92 -11.95
CA ALA A 102 -0.79 2.96 -13.30
C ALA A 102 -1.73 3.58 -14.34
N PRO A 103 -3.07 3.41 -14.31
CA PRO A 103 -3.96 4.07 -15.28
C PRO A 103 -3.83 5.59 -15.31
N TRP A 104 -3.52 6.22 -14.17
CA TRP A 104 -3.35 7.67 -14.05
C TRP A 104 -1.89 8.11 -14.05
N ALA A 105 -0.96 7.19 -13.82
CA ALA A 105 0.45 7.52 -13.73
C ALA A 105 1.01 8.04 -15.06
N ASN A 106 1.90 9.02 -14.99
CA ASN A 106 2.73 9.44 -16.13
C ASN A 106 4.12 8.78 -16.08
N LYS A 107 4.58 8.39 -14.88
CA LYS A 107 5.87 7.69 -14.66
C LYS A 107 5.71 6.46 -13.78
N LEU A 108 6.62 5.52 -13.96
CA LEU A 108 6.69 4.28 -13.21
C LEU A 108 8.05 4.16 -12.54
N ILE A 109 8.08 3.61 -11.32
CA ILE A 109 9.29 2.97 -10.80
C ILE A 109 9.17 1.47 -11.06
N VAL A 110 10.05 0.93 -11.90
CA VAL A 110 10.01 -0.48 -12.31
C VAL A 110 11.14 -1.24 -11.64
N SER A 111 10.83 -2.34 -10.94
CA SER A 111 11.87 -3.26 -10.47
C SER A 111 12.30 -4.20 -11.61
N ALA A 112 13.60 -4.37 -11.83
CA ALA A 112 14.11 -5.27 -12.86
C ALA A 112 15.44 -5.91 -12.46
N ARG A 113 15.62 -7.17 -12.85
CA ARG A 113 16.81 -7.98 -12.62
C ARG A 113 17.91 -7.56 -13.59
N ILE A 114 18.98 -7.00 -13.07
CA ILE A 114 20.19 -6.61 -13.81
C ILE A 114 21.13 -7.82 -13.93
N SER A 115 21.27 -8.59 -12.85
CA SER A 115 22.16 -9.76 -12.75
C SER A 115 21.64 -10.75 -11.71
N GLY A 116 22.21 -11.96 -11.70
CA GLY A 116 21.81 -13.02 -10.78
C GLY A 116 20.54 -13.76 -11.20
N ASP A 117 20.12 -14.69 -10.36
CA ASP A 117 18.94 -15.51 -10.57
C ASP A 117 17.66 -14.81 -10.10
N GLN A 118 16.51 -15.33 -10.54
CA GLN A 118 15.18 -14.75 -10.34
C GLN A 118 14.87 -14.31 -8.91
N ARG A 119 15.40 -15.02 -7.90
CA ARG A 119 15.11 -14.81 -6.47
C ARG A 119 16.31 -14.37 -5.64
N ASP A 120 17.42 -14.03 -6.28
CA ASP A 120 18.60 -13.58 -5.57
C ASP A 120 18.33 -12.23 -4.89
N SER A 121 18.90 -12.05 -3.70
CA SER A 121 18.80 -10.81 -2.92
C SER A 121 19.48 -9.64 -3.62
N ASP A 122 20.54 -9.92 -4.35
CA ASP A 122 21.36 -8.95 -5.06
C ASP A 122 21.02 -8.94 -6.56
N GLY A 123 21.44 -7.89 -7.27
CA GLY A 123 21.28 -7.79 -8.72
C GLY A 123 19.92 -7.27 -9.17
N LEU A 124 19.06 -6.81 -8.25
CA LEU A 124 17.84 -6.07 -8.56
C LEU A 124 18.15 -4.56 -8.70
N GLY A 125 17.53 -3.90 -9.66
CA GLY A 125 17.54 -2.44 -9.81
C GLY A 125 16.13 -1.85 -9.81
N LEU A 126 16.01 -0.58 -9.46
CA LEU A 126 14.79 0.22 -9.57
C LEU A 126 15.00 1.32 -10.61
N PHE A 127 14.12 1.41 -11.60
CA PHE A 127 14.27 2.31 -12.74
C PHE A 127 13.09 3.27 -12.84
N ILE A 128 13.38 4.57 -13.03
CA ILE A 128 12.38 5.56 -13.43
C ILE A 128 12.09 5.37 -14.92
N VAL A 129 10.83 5.15 -15.26
CA VAL A 129 10.40 4.91 -16.64
C VAL A 129 9.20 5.80 -16.97
N GLU A 130 9.30 6.57 -18.04
CA GLU A 130 8.14 7.29 -18.60
C GLU A 130 7.10 6.27 -19.07
N LYS A 131 5.85 6.36 -18.60
CA LYS A 131 4.80 5.40 -19.00
C LYS A 131 4.53 5.46 -20.51
N SER A 132 4.80 6.59 -21.14
CA SER A 132 4.65 6.82 -22.59
C SER A 132 5.84 6.30 -23.43
N ALA A 133 6.88 5.74 -22.80
CA ALA A 133 8.04 5.22 -23.51
C ALA A 133 7.66 4.14 -24.53
N SER A 134 8.39 4.11 -25.65
CA SER A 134 8.21 3.08 -26.67
C SER A 134 8.47 1.69 -26.07
N GLY A 135 7.62 0.71 -26.42
CA GLY A 135 7.70 -0.64 -25.87
C GLY A 135 6.86 -0.87 -24.61
N ILE A 136 6.21 0.17 -24.06
CA ILE A 136 5.26 0.00 -22.95
C ILE A 136 3.84 -0.18 -23.49
N SER A 137 3.14 -1.18 -22.96
CA SER A 137 1.69 -1.30 -23.11
C SER A 137 1.04 -1.57 -21.76
N THR A 138 -0.19 -1.06 -21.57
CA THR A 138 -0.94 -1.25 -20.33
C THR A 138 -2.33 -1.81 -20.58
N GLN A 139 -2.79 -2.65 -19.66
CA GLN A 139 -4.17 -3.12 -19.59
C GLN A 139 -4.78 -2.64 -18.28
N ASP A 140 -5.61 -1.62 -18.35
CA ASP A 140 -6.19 -0.96 -17.18
C ASP A 140 -7.48 -1.64 -16.72
N TYR A 141 -7.67 -1.77 -15.40
CA TYR A 141 -8.88 -2.37 -14.84
C TYR A 141 -9.22 -1.79 -13.45
N PRO A 142 -10.51 -1.81 -13.05
CA PRO A 142 -10.92 -1.48 -11.70
C PRO A 142 -10.59 -2.62 -10.73
N THR A 143 -10.29 -2.27 -9.48
CA THR A 143 -10.16 -3.22 -8.37
C THR A 143 -11.43 -3.27 -7.53
N VAL A 144 -11.59 -4.31 -6.69
CA VAL A 144 -12.82 -4.55 -5.91
C VAL A 144 -13.13 -3.45 -4.89
N ASP A 145 -12.12 -2.68 -4.49
CA ASP A 145 -12.18 -1.58 -3.52
C ASP A 145 -12.33 -0.18 -4.17
N GLY A 146 -12.56 -0.10 -5.47
CA GLY A 146 -12.79 1.17 -6.18
C GLY A 146 -11.52 1.87 -6.69
N ASN A 147 -10.34 1.34 -6.35
CA ASN A 147 -9.09 1.76 -6.96
C ASN A 147 -8.98 1.27 -8.42
N ARG A 148 -7.91 1.68 -9.11
CA ARG A 148 -7.56 1.15 -10.43
C ARG A 148 -6.11 0.72 -10.49
N ALA A 149 -5.86 -0.31 -11.29
CA ALA A 149 -4.54 -0.84 -11.54
C ALA A 149 -4.37 -1.15 -13.03
N SER A 150 -3.14 -1.41 -13.44
CA SER A 150 -2.84 -1.94 -14.77
C SER A 150 -1.93 -3.16 -14.68
N GLU A 151 -2.09 -4.06 -15.64
CA GLU A 151 -0.98 -4.90 -16.09
C GLU A 151 -0.10 -4.05 -17.00
N VAL A 152 1.22 -4.06 -16.80
CA VAL A 152 2.19 -3.28 -17.58
C VAL A 152 3.17 -4.24 -18.25
N THR A 153 3.23 -4.21 -19.57
CA THR A 153 4.19 -5.00 -20.36
C THR A 153 5.28 -4.09 -20.90
N LEU A 154 6.53 -4.51 -20.76
CA LEU A 154 7.73 -3.84 -21.26
C LEU A 154 8.37 -4.70 -22.34
N GLU A 155 8.47 -4.18 -23.55
CA GLU A 155 9.10 -4.82 -24.70
C GLU A 155 10.20 -3.91 -25.26
N ASN A 156 11.45 -4.24 -24.97
CA ASN A 156 12.63 -3.49 -25.38
C ASN A 156 12.59 -2.00 -24.99
N VAL A 157 12.13 -1.70 -23.78
CA VAL A 157 12.05 -0.33 -23.27
C VAL A 157 13.45 0.16 -22.93
N ALA A 158 13.97 1.10 -23.70
CA ALA A 158 15.28 1.70 -23.47
C ALA A 158 15.20 2.82 -22.42
N VAL A 159 16.11 2.79 -21.45
CA VAL A 159 16.26 3.83 -20.41
C VAL A 159 17.74 4.22 -20.29
N GLY A 160 18.01 5.49 -19.96
CA GLY A 160 19.37 5.95 -19.70
C GLY A 160 19.91 5.42 -18.36
N GLY A 161 21.23 5.51 -18.15
CA GLY A 161 21.85 5.14 -16.87
C GLY A 161 21.39 6.03 -15.71
N ASP A 162 20.96 7.26 -16.01
CA ASP A 162 20.34 8.21 -15.08
C ASP A 162 18.93 7.81 -14.62
N ALA A 163 18.32 6.80 -15.24
CA ALA A 163 17.04 6.24 -14.80
C ALA A 163 17.17 5.31 -13.59
N LEU A 164 18.35 4.74 -13.34
CA LEU A 164 18.59 3.86 -12.19
C LEU A 164 18.55 4.66 -10.88
N ILE A 165 17.79 4.18 -9.91
CA ILE A 165 17.70 4.75 -8.56
C ILE A 165 18.67 4.01 -7.63
N GLY A 166 19.54 4.77 -6.96
CA GLY A 166 20.58 4.21 -6.10
C GLY A 166 21.62 3.40 -6.88
N ASP A 167 22.24 2.44 -6.19
CA ASP A 167 23.29 1.62 -6.78
C ASP A 167 22.75 0.37 -7.50
N ALA A 168 23.42 0.00 -8.60
CA ALA A 168 23.10 -1.20 -9.35
C ALA A 168 23.20 -2.46 -8.47
N GLY A 169 22.12 -3.22 -8.41
CA GLY A 169 22.06 -4.48 -7.66
C GLY A 169 21.60 -4.37 -6.21
N ASN A 170 21.39 -3.16 -5.67
CA ASN A 170 20.88 -2.92 -4.32
C ASN A 170 19.36 -2.61 -4.28
N GLY A 171 18.66 -2.73 -5.41
CA GLY A 171 17.27 -2.31 -5.55
C GLY A 171 16.28 -3.05 -4.65
N LEU A 172 16.61 -4.27 -4.19
CA LEU A 172 15.75 -5.02 -3.28
C LEU A 172 15.65 -4.35 -1.90
N ALA A 173 16.77 -3.90 -1.33
CA ALA A 173 16.77 -3.23 -0.03
C ALA A 173 15.95 -1.93 -0.07
N LEU A 174 16.09 -1.17 -1.16
CA LEU A 174 15.33 0.08 -1.38
C LEU A 174 13.82 -0.20 -1.50
N LEU A 175 13.47 -1.26 -2.24
CA LEU A 175 12.09 -1.69 -2.43
C LEU A 175 11.48 -2.18 -1.12
N GLU A 176 12.18 -3.02 -0.36
CA GLU A 176 11.70 -3.53 0.93
C GLU A 176 11.49 -2.39 1.94
N GLU A 177 12.39 -1.42 2.00
CA GLU A 177 12.19 -0.23 2.81
C GLU A 177 10.91 0.53 2.38
N ALA A 178 10.73 0.79 1.09
CA ALA A 178 9.53 1.46 0.60
C ALA A 178 8.24 0.70 0.92
N LEU A 179 8.26 -0.64 0.84
CA LEU A 179 7.13 -1.49 1.21
C LEU A 179 6.86 -1.44 2.72
N ASP A 180 7.88 -1.34 3.58
CA ASP A 180 7.68 -1.16 5.02
C ASP A 180 6.98 0.18 5.33
N TYR A 181 7.39 1.27 4.67
CA TYR A 181 6.70 2.57 4.77
C TYR A 181 5.27 2.49 4.22
N GLY A 182 5.07 1.81 3.10
CA GLY A 182 3.74 1.53 2.54
C GLY A 182 2.85 0.75 3.50
N ILE A 183 3.41 -0.23 4.23
CA ILE A 183 2.72 -0.97 5.28
C ILE A 183 2.26 -0.02 6.40
N GLY A 184 3.14 0.85 6.92
CA GLY A 184 2.76 1.83 7.95
C GLY A 184 1.60 2.73 7.51
N ALA A 185 1.62 3.16 6.25
CA ALA A 185 0.59 4.00 5.65
C ALA A 185 -0.77 3.26 5.49
N VAL A 186 -0.79 2.02 4.98
CA VAL A 186 -2.06 1.27 4.85
C VAL A 186 -2.62 0.80 6.20
N CYS A 187 -1.77 0.61 7.22
CA CYS A 187 -2.23 0.38 8.59
C CYS A 187 -2.98 1.61 9.12
N ALA A 188 -2.47 2.81 8.85
CA ALA A 188 -3.13 4.07 9.20
C ALA A 188 -4.46 4.25 8.46
N GLU A 189 -4.50 3.94 7.16
CA GLU A 189 -5.75 3.93 6.41
C GLU A 189 -6.79 2.97 7.02
N ALA A 190 -6.35 1.77 7.40
CA ALA A 190 -7.21 0.74 7.98
C ALA A 190 -7.84 1.15 9.31
N ILE A 191 -7.11 1.86 10.19
CA ILE A 191 -7.71 2.35 11.44
C ILE A 191 -8.76 3.42 11.17
N GLY A 192 -8.58 4.27 10.16
CA GLY A 192 -9.62 5.19 9.69
C GLY A 192 -10.90 4.47 9.25
N HIS A 193 -10.75 3.42 8.43
CA HIS A 193 -11.86 2.55 7.99
C HIS A 193 -12.58 1.89 9.17
N MET A 194 -11.82 1.31 10.11
CA MET A 194 -12.36 0.62 11.29
C MET A 194 -13.08 1.59 12.23
N LYS A 195 -12.58 2.82 12.38
CA LYS A 195 -13.26 3.86 13.17
C LYS A 195 -14.63 4.19 12.60
N CYS A 196 -14.70 4.44 11.29
CA CYS A 196 -15.96 4.74 10.61
C CYS A 196 -16.94 3.57 10.70
N LEU A 197 -16.46 2.33 10.54
CA LEU A 197 -17.31 1.14 10.70
C LEU A 197 -17.85 1.01 12.13
N ASN A 198 -17.01 1.20 13.14
CA ASN A 198 -17.43 1.15 14.54
C ASN A 198 -18.49 2.21 14.84
N ASP A 199 -18.24 3.47 14.48
CA ASP A 199 -19.16 4.57 14.73
C ASP A 199 -20.51 4.35 14.04
N ALA A 200 -20.49 4.03 12.74
CA ALA A 200 -21.70 3.79 11.96
C ALA A 200 -22.51 2.61 12.51
N THR A 201 -21.83 1.53 12.89
CA THR A 201 -22.48 0.33 13.45
C THR A 201 -23.10 0.61 14.81
N VAL A 202 -22.41 1.34 15.69
CA VAL A 202 -22.95 1.73 16.99
C VAL A 202 -24.18 2.61 16.83
N GLU A 203 -24.15 3.57 15.91
CA GLU A 203 -25.29 4.44 15.64
C GLU A 203 -26.49 3.68 15.05
N TYR A 204 -26.23 2.78 14.10
CA TYR A 204 -27.27 1.91 13.55
C TYR A 204 -27.91 1.05 14.63
N CYS A 205 -27.12 0.49 15.56
CA CYS A 205 -27.63 -0.31 16.67
C CYS A 205 -28.49 0.48 17.65
N LYS A 206 -28.25 1.79 17.82
CA LYS A 206 -29.06 2.66 18.68
C LYS A 206 -30.41 3.03 18.06
N THR A 207 -30.47 3.11 16.73
CA THR A 207 -31.63 3.63 16.01
C THR A 207 -32.53 2.53 15.44
N ARG A 208 -31.94 1.42 14.96
CA ARG A 208 -32.69 0.29 14.38
C ARG A 208 -33.48 -0.45 15.45
N LYS A 209 -34.78 -0.61 15.25
CA LYS A 209 -35.67 -1.35 16.17
C LYS A 209 -36.08 -2.72 15.62
N GLN A 210 -36.01 -3.75 16.46
CA GLN A 210 -36.60 -5.07 16.25
C GLN A 210 -37.17 -5.58 17.56
N PHE A 211 -38.23 -6.40 17.49
CA PHE A 211 -38.94 -6.88 18.68
C PHE A 211 -39.35 -5.74 19.64
N GLY A 212 -39.72 -4.58 19.07
CA GLY A 212 -40.22 -3.42 19.83
C GLY A 212 -39.15 -2.54 20.49
N VAL A 213 -37.85 -2.91 20.45
CA VAL A 213 -36.76 -2.17 21.10
C VAL A 213 -35.58 -1.92 20.14
N PRO A 214 -34.72 -0.93 20.39
CA PRO A 214 -33.46 -0.78 19.65
C PRO A 214 -32.61 -2.04 19.73
N ILE A 215 -32.00 -2.47 18.62
CA ILE A 215 -31.22 -3.72 18.61
C ILE A 215 -30.00 -3.66 19.54
N GLY A 216 -29.47 -2.46 19.80
CA GLY A 216 -28.39 -2.22 20.76
C GLY A 216 -28.76 -2.53 22.22
N SER A 217 -30.02 -2.84 22.56
CA SER A 217 -30.39 -3.32 23.91
C SER A 217 -30.14 -4.82 24.10
N PHE A 218 -29.92 -5.58 23.03
CA PHE A 218 -29.63 -7.02 23.13
C PHE A 218 -28.16 -7.25 23.49
N GLN A 219 -27.90 -7.90 24.62
CA GLN A 219 -26.54 -8.12 25.14
C GLN A 219 -25.59 -8.80 24.14
N VAL A 220 -26.09 -9.75 23.33
CA VAL A 220 -25.30 -10.41 22.29
C VAL A 220 -24.74 -9.42 21.27
N LEU A 221 -25.49 -8.36 20.95
CA LEU A 221 -25.03 -7.32 20.02
C LEU A 221 -24.12 -6.30 20.73
N GLN A 222 -24.38 -6.03 22.01
CA GLN A 222 -23.49 -5.20 22.84
C GLN A 222 -22.09 -5.81 22.94
N HIS A 223 -21.99 -7.12 23.23
CA HIS A 223 -20.70 -7.81 23.29
C HIS A 223 -19.95 -7.73 21.95
N ARG A 224 -20.63 -7.92 20.82
CA ARG A 224 -20.01 -7.77 19.49
C ARG A 224 -19.47 -6.36 19.25
N MET A 225 -20.21 -5.32 19.64
CA MET A 225 -19.73 -3.94 19.51
C MET A 225 -18.51 -3.66 20.41
N VAL A 226 -18.48 -4.24 21.62
CA VAL A 226 -17.29 -4.18 22.49
C VAL A 226 -16.09 -4.87 21.85
N ASP A 227 -16.28 -6.07 21.28
CA ASP A 227 -15.21 -6.79 20.59
C ASP A 227 -14.67 -6.00 19.39
N MET A 228 -15.56 -5.41 18.57
CA MET A 228 -15.15 -4.57 17.44
C MET A 228 -14.35 -3.33 17.90
N PHE A 229 -14.76 -2.72 19.01
CA PHE A 229 -14.04 -1.59 19.60
C PHE A 229 -12.65 -2.01 20.11
N MET A 230 -12.54 -3.16 20.77
CA MET A 230 -11.24 -3.68 21.24
C MET A 230 -10.27 -3.95 20.07
N GLU A 231 -10.74 -4.60 19.00
CA GLU A 231 -9.91 -4.89 17.81
C GLU A 231 -9.44 -3.59 17.12
N TYR A 232 -10.30 -2.57 17.09
CA TYR A 232 -9.92 -1.23 16.60
C TYR A 232 -8.84 -0.58 17.48
N GLU A 233 -9.01 -0.53 18.80
CA GLU A 233 -8.03 0.12 19.70
C GLU A 233 -6.67 -0.62 19.71
N GLN A 234 -6.68 -1.95 19.60
CA GLN A 234 -5.45 -2.73 19.40
C GLN A 234 -4.77 -2.39 18.07
N SER A 235 -5.56 -2.20 17.01
CA SER A 235 -5.07 -1.79 15.69
C SER A 235 -4.47 -0.39 15.70
N VAL A 236 -5.08 0.58 16.41
CA VAL A 236 -4.52 1.93 16.60
C VAL A 236 -3.16 1.84 17.29
N SER A 237 -3.07 1.08 18.37
CA SER A 237 -1.83 0.89 19.13
C SER A 237 -0.70 0.32 18.25
N MET A 238 -1.01 -0.73 17.46
CA MET A 238 -0.03 -1.35 16.56
C MET A 238 0.36 -0.44 15.39
N THR A 239 -0.58 0.36 14.89
CA THR A 239 -0.34 1.35 13.82
C THR A 239 0.59 2.47 14.29
N TYR A 240 0.39 2.97 15.50
CA TYR A 240 1.28 3.97 16.08
C TYR A 240 2.69 3.40 16.28
N MET A 241 2.77 2.18 16.81
CA MET A 241 4.04 1.49 17.02
C MET A 241 4.83 1.31 15.71
N VAL A 242 4.20 0.82 14.63
CA VAL A 242 4.91 0.65 13.35
C VAL A 242 5.42 2.00 12.83
N ASN A 243 4.59 3.04 12.84
CA ASN A 243 4.99 4.34 12.31
C ASN A 243 6.12 4.99 13.13
N MET A 244 6.15 4.80 14.45
CA MET A 244 7.29 5.21 15.29
C MET A 244 8.56 4.41 14.98
N LYS A 245 8.43 3.15 14.54
CA LYS A 245 9.56 2.25 14.25
C LYS A 245 10.06 2.29 12.81
N LEU A 246 9.39 3.00 11.91
CA LEU A 246 9.80 3.09 10.50
C LEU A 246 11.16 3.78 10.29
N VAL A 247 11.54 4.70 11.17
CA VAL A 247 12.82 5.44 11.10
C VAL A 247 13.97 4.77 11.86
N GLU A 248 13.72 3.61 12.45
CA GLU A 248 14.72 2.86 13.21
C GLU A 248 15.52 1.93 12.28
N GLY A 249 16.39 1.11 12.87
CA GLY A 249 17.13 0.07 12.15
C GLY A 249 16.23 -0.88 11.37
N GLU A 250 16.81 -1.50 10.33
CA GLU A 250 16.09 -2.40 9.42
C GLU A 250 15.38 -3.54 10.17
N ALA A 251 16.04 -4.15 11.16
CA ALA A 251 15.46 -5.26 11.92
C ALA A 251 14.20 -4.83 12.70
N GLU A 252 14.28 -3.69 13.39
CA GLU A 252 13.20 -3.10 14.16
C GLU A 252 12.03 -2.70 13.25
N ARG A 253 12.34 -2.03 12.13
CA ARG A 253 11.35 -1.63 11.12
C ARG A 253 10.60 -2.84 10.56
N LYS A 254 11.33 -3.84 10.05
CA LYS A 254 10.75 -5.04 9.42
C LYS A 254 9.87 -5.81 10.41
N LYS A 255 10.31 -5.94 11.66
CA LYS A 255 9.54 -6.61 12.73
C LYS A 255 8.27 -5.85 13.08
N ALA A 256 8.35 -4.52 13.20
CA ALA A 256 7.20 -3.68 13.48
C ALA A 256 6.16 -3.73 12.36
N ALA A 257 6.59 -3.62 11.09
CA ALA A 257 5.73 -3.72 9.92
C ALA A 257 4.99 -5.06 9.86
N ALA A 258 5.70 -6.17 10.06
CA ALA A 258 5.09 -7.50 10.09
C ALA A 258 4.07 -7.64 11.24
N GLY A 259 4.41 -7.19 12.45
CA GLY A 259 3.51 -7.25 13.60
C GLY A 259 2.23 -6.44 13.38
N ALA A 260 2.35 -5.22 12.85
CA ALA A 260 1.19 -4.37 12.56
C ALA A 260 0.28 -4.99 11.49
N LYS A 261 0.84 -5.54 10.41
CA LYS A 261 0.04 -6.19 9.35
C LYS A 261 -0.72 -7.41 9.85
N VAL A 262 -0.16 -8.18 10.79
CA VAL A 262 -0.88 -9.29 11.44
C VAL A 262 -2.10 -8.77 12.22
N GLN A 263 -1.93 -7.71 13.02
CA GLN A 263 -3.04 -7.14 13.78
C GLN A 263 -4.11 -6.54 12.85
N ILE A 264 -3.72 -5.72 11.88
CA ILE A 264 -4.62 -5.06 10.94
C ILE A 264 -5.39 -6.06 10.09
N GLY A 265 -4.74 -7.10 9.57
CA GLY A 265 -5.42 -8.13 8.76
C GLY A 265 -6.48 -8.88 9.55
N LYS A 266 -6.20 -9.23 10.82
CA LYS A 266 -7.18 -9.89 11.71
C LYS A 266 -8.33 -8.96 12.09
N SER A 267 -7.98 -7.77 12.59
CA SER A 267 -8.94 -6.78 13.11
C SER A 267 -9.84 -6.26 12.01
N GLY A 268 -9.27 -5.87 10.86
CA GLY A 268 -10.02 -5.33 9.72
C GLY A 268 -11.03 -6.32 9.18
N ARG A 269 -10.66 -7.61 9.08
CA ARG A 269 -11.61 -8.68 8.71
C ARG A 269 -12.72 -8.83 9.74
N PHE A 270 -12.38 -8.88 11.02
CA PHE A 270 -13.36 -9.06 12.10
C PHE A 270 -14.35 -7.88 12.15
N VAL A 271 -13.85 -6.65 12.24
CA VAL A 271 -14.65 -5.43 12.29
C VAL A 271 -15.54 -5.30 11.06
N GLY A 272 -14.99 -5.51 9.86
CA GLY A 272 -15.76 -5.44 8.62
C GLY A 272 -16.89 -6.48 8.56
N GLN A 273 -16.61 -7.74 8.92
CA GLN A 273 -17.62 -8.80 8.94
C GLN A 273 -18.71 -8.55 9.99
N GLN A 274 -18.34 -8.08 11.19
CA GLN A 274 -19.31 -7.75 12.22
C GLN A 274 -20.18 -6.55 11.83
N ALA A 275 -19.59 -5.51 11.22
CA ALA A 275 -20.34 -4.35 10.75
C ALA A 275 -21.43 -4.77 9.74
N VAL A 276 -21.08 -5.57 8.73
CA VAL A 276 -22.06 -6.11 7.78
C VAL A 276 -23.14 -6.92 8.51
N GLN A 277 -22.76 -7.81 9.42
CA GLN A 277 -23.69 -8.67 10.16
C GLN A 277 -24.67 -7.88 11.04
N LEU A 278 -24.21 -6.83 11.73
CA LEU A 278 -25.01 -5.99 12.62
C LEU A 278 -25.98 -5.09 11.84
N HIS A 279 -25.62 -4.71 10.61
CA HIS A 279 -26.53 -4.03 9.68
C HIS A 279 -27.54 -4.98 9.00
N GLY A 280 -27.29 -6.29 9.03
CA GLY A 280 -28.15 -7.31 8.45
C GLY A 280 -28.23 -7.16 6.92
N GLY A 281 -29.43 -7.30 6.35
CA GLY A 281 -29.63 -7.17 4.90
C GLY A 281 -29.13 -5.84 4.33
N MET A 282 -29.28 -4.74 5.07
CA MET A 282 -28.80 -3.41 4.65
C MET A 282 -27.28 -3.37 4.46
N GLY A 283 -26.53 -4.09 5.31
CA GLY A 283 -25.07 -4.16 5.23
C GLY A 283 -24.55 -4.89 3.99
N MET A 284 -25.43 -5.61 3.27
CA MET A 284 -25.13 -6.29 2.00
C MET A 284 -25.49 -5.45 0.77
N THR A 285 -26.11 -4.28 0.96
CA THR A 285 -26.50 -3.37 -0.12
C THR A 285 -25.50 -2.23 -0.27
N GLU A 286 -25.53 -1.55 -1.41
CA GLU A 286 -24.73 -0.33 -1.65
C GLU A 286 -25.44 0.95 -1.14
N GLU A 287 -26.54 0.83 -0.39
CA GLU A 287 -27.22 1.98 0.23
C GLU A 287 -26.45 2.54 1.44
N LEU A 288 -25.60 1.71 2.05
CA LEU A 288 -24.71 2.09 3.15
C LEU A 288 -23.26 1.87 2.73
N ASN A 289 -22.37 2.74 3.20
CA ASN A 289 -20.94 2.63 2.90
C ASN A 289 -20.20 1.52 3.67
N VAL A 290 -20.89 0.73 4.50
CA VAL A 290 -20.33 -0.40 5.27
C VAL A 290 -19.62 -1.39 4.35
N GLY A 291 -20.24 -1.71 3.20
CA GLY A 291 -19.66 -2.62 2.21
C GLY A 291 -18.37 -2.08 1.59
N HIS A 292 -18.27 -0.77 1.35
CA HIS A 292 -17.07 -0.14 0.79
C HIS A 292 -15.88 -0.23 1.75
N TYR A 293 -16.08 0.13 3.02
CA TYR A 293 -15.07 -0.02 4.05
C TYR A 293 -14.58 -1.46 4.19
N PHE A 294 -15.51 -2.43 4.19
CA PHE A 294 -15.13 -3.83 4.31
C PHE A 294 -14.37 -4.35 3.08
N LYS A 295 -14.78 -3.97 1.86
CA LYS A 295 -14.02 -4.29 0.63
C LYS A 295 -12.60 -3.73 0.71
N ARG A 296 -12.43 -2.47 1.14
CA ARG A 296 -11.10 -1.85 1.26
C ARG A 296 -10.24 -2.53 2.33
N LEU A 297 -10.77 -2.82 3.52
CA LEU A 297 -10.07 -3.58 4.55
C LEU A 297 -9.64 -4.99 4.07
N THR A 298 -10.47 -5.62 3.25
CA THR A 298 -10.14 -6.93 2.62
C THR A 298 -8.97 -6.80 1.66
N VAL A 299 -8.92 -5.73 0.85
CA VAL A 299 -7.78 -5.47 -0.04
C VAL A 299 -6.52 -5.15 0.76
N ILE A 300 -6.61 -4.31 1.80
CA ILE A 300 -5.48 -3.97 2.68
C ILE A 300 -4.86 -5.22 3.30
N ASP A 301 -5.65 -6.22 3.72
CA ASP A 301 -5.10 -7.49 4.21
C ASP A 301 -4.20 -8.15 3.17
N THR A 302 -4.61 -8.20 1.91
CA THR A 302 -3.79 -8.81 0.84
C THR A 302 -2.64 -7.94 0.34
N GLN A 303 -2.78 -6.61 0.45
CA GLN A 303 -1.78 -5.65 -0.01
C GLN A 303 -0.50 -5.75 0.85
N PHE A 304 0.66 -5.82 0.19
CA PHE A 304 1.97 -5.99 0.82
C PHE A 304 2.12 -7.24 1.71
N GLY A 305 1.36 -8.31 1.43
CA GLY A 305 1.41 -9.55 2.19
C GLY A 305 0.29 -9.67 3.21
N ASN A 306 -0.28 -10.87 3.36
CA ASN A 306 -1.38 -11.15 4.28
C ASN A 306 -0.93 -11.60 5.67
N VAL A 307 -1.89 -11.85 6.56
CA VAL A 307 -1.64 -12.36 7.93
C VAL A 307 -0.67 -13.54 7.95
N ASP A 308 -0.87 -14.56 7.10
CA ASP A 308 -0.02 -15.75 7.09
C ASP A 308 1.42 -15.45 6.68
N HIS A 309 1.60 -14.56 5.70
CA HIS A 309 2.93 -14.10 5.27
C HIS A 309 3.64 -13.35 6.39
N HIS A 310 2.96 -12.38 7.01
CA HIS A 310 3.56 -11.55 8.06
C HIS A 310 3.76 -12.28 9.38
N LEU A 311 2.94 -13.29 9.70
CA LEU A 311 3.21 -14.19 10.84
C LEU A 311 4.53 -14.93 10.65
N LYS A 312 4.81 -15.45 9.45
CA LYS A 312 6.10 -16.10 9.14
C LYS A 312 7.26 -15.12 9.21
N ARG A 313 7.08 -13.92 8.65
CA ARG A 313 8.08 -12.85 8.67
C ARG A 313 8.41 -12.40 10.09
N PHE A 314 7.40 -12.23 10.95
CA PHE A 314 7.56 -11.84 12.35
C PHE A 314 8.25 -12.93 13.17
N ALA A 315 7.95 -14.21 12.92
CA ALA A 315 8.60 -15.32 13.60
C ALA A 315 10.07 -15.51 13.20
N ALA A 316 10.47 -15.02 12.03
CA ALA A 316 11.84 -15.07 11.52
C ALA A 316 12.70 -13.86 11.92
N ALA A 317 12.09 -12.80 12.48
CA ALA A 317 12.73 -11.53 12.86
C ALA A 317 12.94 -11.39 14.37
#